data_AF-A0A6V8PGR7-F1
#
_entry.id   AF-A0A6V8PGR7-F1
#
_cell.length_a   1.000
_cell.length_b   1.000
_cell.length_c   1.000
_cell.angle_alpha   90.00
_cell.angle_beta   90.00
_cell.angle_gamma   90.00
#
_symmetry.space_group_name_H-M   'P 1'
#
loop_
_entity.id
_entity.type
_entity.pdbx_description
1 polymer ?
#
loop_
_entity_poly.entity_id
_entity_poly.type
_entity_poly.pdbx_seq_one_letter_code
_entity_poly.pdbx_strand_id
1 'polypeptide(L)' 'MWRVDPSSDKPHGYKYSLVYIVRGERVIGYDNGEDKGDHKHYGNRIEPYQFEGLRELARNFYRDVERYKEESL' A
#
# COMPACT_ATOMS: atom_id res chain seq x y z
N MET A 1 2.05 7.04 -8.14
CA MET A 1 0.64 7.29 -7.76
C MET A 1 0.02 8.12 -8.86
N TRP A 2 -1.25 7.89 -9.19
CA TRP A 2 -1.95 8.54 -10.30
C TRP A 2 -3.29 9.07 -9.83
N ARG A 3 -3.68 10.27 -10.29
CA ARG A 3 -5.05 10.76 -10.21
C ARG A 3 -5.84 10.10 -11.34
N VAL A 4 -7.01 9.57 -11.03
CA VAL A 4 -7.93 8.94 -11.98
C VAL A 4 -9.34 9.48 -11.73
N ASP A 5 -10.20 9.36 -12.72
CA ASP A 5 -11.62 9.68 -12.51
C ASP A 5 -12.21 8.73 -11.44
N PRO A 6 -12.95 9.26 -10.45
CA PRO A 6 -13.58 8.44 -9.45
C PRO A 6 -14.53 7.42 -10.09
N SER A 7 -14.44 6.18 -9.63
CA SER A 7 -15.30 5.07 -10.04
C SER A 7 -15.68 4.22 -8.83
N SER A 8 -16.57 3.24 -9.00
CA SER A 8 -16.88 2.27 -7.95
C SER A 8 -15.65 1.50 -7.47
N ASP A 9 -14.69 1.26 -8.36
CA ASP A 9 -13.42 0.58 -8.07
C ASP A 9 -12.35 1.53 -7.51
N LYS A 10 -12.46 2.83 -7.80
CA LYS A 10 -11.54 3.88 -7.32
C LYS A 10 -12.32 5.06 -6.74
N PRO A 11 -13.03 4.87 -5.61
CA PRO A 11 -13.92 5.91 -5.05
C PRO A 11 -13.16 7.16 -4.63
N HIS A 12 -11.87 7.02 -4.33
CA HIS A 12 -11.02 8.12 -3.89
C HIS A 12 -10.35 8.90 -5.03
N GLY A 13 -10.53 8.51 -6.30
CA GLY A 13 -9.93 9.18 -7.46
C GLY A 13 -8.42 9.03 -7.57
N TYR A 14 -7.86 7.97 -6.97
CA TYR A 14 -6.43 7.67 -7.02
C TYR A 14 -6.17 6.19 -7.31
N LYS A 15 -5.20 5.91 -8.19
CA LYS A 15 -4.59 4.58 -8.36
C LYS A 15 -3.18 4.61 -7.79
N TYR A 16 -2.85 3.67 -6.91
CA TYR A 16 -1.54 3.65 -6.26
C TYR A 16 -0.98 2.24 -6.10
N SER A 17 0.34 2.18 -6.08
CA SER A 17 1.13 0.99 -5.76
C SER A 17 2.45 1.50 -5.16
N LEU A 18 2.61 1.31 -3.86
CA LEU A 18 3.83 1.59 -3.12
C LEU A 18 4.41 0.24 -2.71
N VAL A 19 5.67 -0.04 -3.02
CA VAL A 19 6.28 -1.35 -2.81
C VAL A 19 7.67 -1.18 -2.23
N TYR A 20 7.98 -1.98 -1.22
CA TYR A 20 9.33 -2.15 -0.69
C TYR A 20 9.78 -3.58 -0.94
N ILE A 21 10.93 -3.72 -1.62
CA ILE A 21 11.47 -4.99 -2.09
C ILE A 21 12.82 -5.24 -1.41
N VAL A 22 13.00 -6.44 -0.86
CA VAL A 22 14.25 -6.89 -0.26
C VAL A 22 14.64 -8.20 -0.92
N ARG A 23 15.87 -8.27 -1.46
CA ARG A 23 16.39 -9.47 -2.17
C ARG A 23 15.47 -10.00 -3.28
N GLY A 24 14.76 -9.10 -3.97
CA GLY A 24 13.84 -9.45 -5.06
C GLY A 24 12.42 -9.81 -4.62
N GLU A 25 12.15 -9.87 -3.32
CA GLU A 25 10.82 -10.18 -2.78
C GLU A 25 10.12 -8.92 -2.27
N ARG A 26 8.82 -8.77 -2.59
CA ARG A 26 7.97 -7.73 -2.00
C ARG A 26 7.72 -8.08 -0.54
N VAL A 27 8.25 -7.26 0.36
CA VAL A 27 8.08 -7.44 1.81
C VAL A 27 7.06 -6.47 2.40
N ILE A 28 6.90 -5.29 1.80
CA ILE A 28 5.83 -4.34 2.15
C ILE A 28 5.20 -3.84 0.84
N GLY A 29 3.89 -3.63 0.82
CA GLY A 29 3.34 -2.72 -0.15
C GLY A 29 1.88 -2.36 0.05
N TYR A 30 1.48 -1.24 -0.49
CA TYR A 30 0.12 -0.71 -0.42
C TYR A 30 -0.36 -0.47 -1.84
N ASP A 31 -1.48 -1.08 -2.21
CA ASP A 31 -2.05 -0.90 -3.53
C ASP A 31 -3.57 -1.05 -3.50
N ASN A 32 -4.20 -0.57 -4.57
CA ASN A 32 -5.65 -0.67 -4.74
C ASN A 32 -5.99 -1.34 -6.06
N GLY A 33 -5.39 -2.51 -6.32
CA GLY A 33 -5.68 -3.30 -7.53
C GLY A 33 -7.18 -3.44 -7.84
N GLU A 34 -7.50 -3.57 -9.12
CA GLU A 34 -8.87 -3.69 -9.62
C GLU A 34 -9.63 -4.80 -8.88
N ASP A 35 -10.86 -4.49 -8.47
CA ASP A 35 -11.79 -5.38 -7.76
C ASP A 35 -11.33 -5.88 -6.39
N LYS A 36 -10.20 -5.40 -5.87
CA LYS A 36 -9.68 -5.77 -4.53
C LYS A 36 -9.90 -4.71 -3.47
N GLY A 37 -10.17 -3.47 -3.89
CA GLY A 37 -10.14 -2.32 -3.01
C GLY A 37 -8.74 -2.04 -2.45
N ASP A 38 -8.68 -1.08 -1.54
CA ASP A 38 -7.45 -0.66 -0.88
C ASP A 38 -6.95 -1.78 0.06
N HIS A 39 -5.69 -2.20 -0.10
CA HIS A 39 -5.10 -3.21 0.74
C HIS A 39 -3.59 -3.02 0.91
N LYS A 40 -3.06 -3.64 1.97
CA LYS A 40 -1.63 -3.69 2.25
C LYS A 40 -1.11 -5.11 2.27
N HIS A 41 0.17 -5.24 2.00
CA HIS A 41 0.96 -6.46 2.02
C HIS A 41 2.06 -6.29 3.07
N TYR A 42 2.19 -7.26 3.96
CA TYR A 42 3.28 -7.34 4.94
C TYR A 42 3.79 -8.79 4.95
N GLY A 43 4.95 -9.02 4.33
CA GLY A 43 5.41 -10.35 3.94
C GLY A 43 4.34 -11.05 3.09
N ASN A 44 3.94 -12.25 3.52
CA ASN A 44 2.92 -13.07 2.85
C ASN A 44 1.47 -12.74 3.27
N ARG A 45 1.25 -11.72 4.11
CA ARG A 45 -0.08 -11.34 4.59
C ARG A 45 -0.65 -10.21 3.75
N ILE A 46 -1.91 -10.36 3.36
CA ILE A 46 -2.70 -9.33 2.69
C ILE A 46 -3.84 -8.93 3.62
N GLU A 47 -3.98 -7.63 3.88
CA GLU A 47 -4.98 -7.09 4.79
C GLU A 47 -5.69 -5.90 4.14
N PRO A 48 -7.02 -5.75 4.33
CA PRO A 48 -7.73 -4.55 3.92
C PRO A 48 -7.07 -3.30 4.51
N TYR A 49 -7.03 -2.23 3.73
CA TYR A 49 -6.47 -0.96 4.14
C TYR A 49 -7.52 0.13 4.02
N GLN A 50 -7.75 0.87 5.10
CA GLN A 50 -8.65 2.01 5.06
C GLN A 50 -7.91 3.23 4.51
N PHE A 51 -8.29 3.68 3.31
CA PHE A 51 -7.70 4.87 2.71
C PHE A 51 -8.24 6.14 3.36
N GLU A 52 -7.35 6.91 4.01
CA GLU A 52 -7.67 8.20 4.64
C GLU A 52 -7.10 9.41 3.88
N GLY A 53 -6.32 9.14 2.82
CA GLY A 53 -5.67 10.17 2.02
C GLY A 53 -4.22 9.83 1.69
N LEU A 54 -3.67 10.51 0.68
CA LEU A 54 -2.32 10.24 0.18
C LEU A 54 -1.22 10.44 1.25
N ARG A 55 -1.40 11.44 2.13
CA ARG A 55 -0.44 11.71 3.21
C ARG A 55 -0.39 10.57 4.23
N GLU A 56 -1.55 10.04 4.59
CA GLU A 56 -1.63 8.95 5.56
C GLU A 56 -1.19 7.63 4.95
N LEU A 57 -1.53 7.38 3.68
CA LEU A 57 -0.98 6.27 2.90
C LEU A 57 0.55 6.29 2.88
N ALA A 58 1.19 7.42 2.59
CA ALA A 58 2.65 7.53 2.59
C ALA A 58 3.22 7.30 4.00
N ARG A 59 2.61 7.90 5.05
CA ARG A 59 3.06 7.74 6.44
C ARG A 59 3.00 6.28 6.89
N ASN A 60 1.89 5.62 6.63
CA ASN A 60 1.67 4.22 6.98
C ASN A 60 2.66 3.31 6.24
N PHE A 61 2.88 3.55 4.94
CA PHE A 61 3.89 2.82 4.17
C PHE A 61 5.29 2.95 4.78
N TYR A 62 5.76 4.17 5.06
CA TYR A 62 7.08 4.37 5.65
C TYR A 62 7.20 3.77 7.05
N ARG A 63 6.15 3.85 7.88
CA ARG A 63 6.15 3.22 9.20
C ARG A 63 6.32 1.70 9.10
N ASP A 64 5.60 1.05 8.20
CA ASP A 64 5.70 -0.41 8.01
C ASP A 64 7.06 -0.79 7.39
N VAL A 65 7.68 0.07 6.57
CA VAL A 65 9.06 -0.12 6.07
C VAL A 65 10.09 -0.03 7.19
N GLU A 66 10.02 0.99 8.05
CA GLU A 66 10.97 1.15 9.17
C GLU A 66 10.80 0.01 10.18
N ARG A 67 9.56 -0.37 10.49
CA ARG A 67 9.27 -1.54 11.32
C ARG A 67 9.89 -2.82 10.76
N TYR A 68 9.74 -3.07 9.46
CA TYR A 68 10.35 -4.24 8.83
C TYR A 68 11.88 -4.23 8.95
N LYS A 69 12.52 -3.06 8.79
CA LYS A 69 13.99 -2.94 8.95
C LYS A 69 14.42 -3.24 10.39
N GLU A 70 13.71 -2.73 11.38
CA GLU A 70 13.97 -3.02 12.80
C GLU A 70 13.81 -4.51 13.13
N GLU A 71 12.78 -5.16 12.59
CA GLU A 71 12.52 -6.61 12.78
C GLU A 71 13.53 -7.51 12.03
N SER A 72 14.27 -6.96 11.06
CA SER A 72 15.22 -7.70 10.21
C SER A 72 16.70 -7.50 10.61
N LEU A 73 16.97 -6.71 11.65
CA LEU A 73 18.29 -6.55 12.28
C LEU A 73 18.53 -7.64 13.33
#